data_AF-A0A4U0Y9K7-F1
#
_entry.id   AF-A0A4U0Y9K7-F1
#
_cell.length_a   1.000
_cell.length_b   1.000
_cell.length_c   1.000
_cell.angle_alpha   90.00
_cell.angle_beta   90.00
_cell.angle_gamma   90.00
#
_symmetry.space_group_name_H-M   'P 1'
#
loop_
_entity.id
_entity.type
_entity.pdbx_description
1 polymer ?
#
loop_
_entity_poly.entity_id
_entity_poly.type
_entity_poly.pdbx_seq_one_letter_code
_entity_poly.pdbx_strand_id
1 'polypeptide(L)'
;DGAILVVSAADGPMPQTREHILLSRQVGVPFIVVFLNKADMVDDPELLELVEMEVRDLLSQYDFPGDDTPIITGSALKALEGDT
;
A
#
# COMPACT_ATOMS: atom_id res chain seq x y z
N ASP A 1 17.83 -2.12 4.86
CA ASP A 1 16.60 -2.35 5.65
C ASP A 1 15.49 -1.44 5.15
N GLY A 2 14.24 -1.91 5.18
CA GLY A 2 13.06 -1.22 4.65
C GLY A 2 11.78 -1.89 5.15
N ALA A 3 10.63 -1.26 4.95
CA ALA A 3 9.33 -1.82 5.35
C ALA A 3 8.45 -2.10 4.14
N ILE A 4 7.58 -3.12 4.26
CA ILE A 4 6.51 -3.38 3.31
C ILE A 4 5.20 -3.02 3.99
N LEU A 5 4.50 -2.02 3.45
CA LEU A 5 3.17 -1.62 3.89
C LEU A 5 2.13 -2.39 3.07
N VAL A 6 1.39 -3.28 3.74
CA VAL A 6 0.33 -4.05 3.10
C VAL A 6 -1.01 -3.35 3.35
N VAL A 7 -1.70 -2.98 2.27
CA VAL A 7 -3.01 -2.32 2.31
C VAL A 7 -4.00 -3.17 1.52
N SER A 8 -5.26 -3.25 1.96
CA SER A 8 -6.31 -3.94 1.23
C SER A 8 -6.80 -3.03 0.09
N ALA A 9 -6.71 -3.48 -1.15
CA ALA A 9 -7.23 -2.76 -2.31
C ALA A 9 -8.75 -2.56 -2.24
N ALA A 10 -9.47 -3.48 -1.58
CA ALA A 10 -10.92 -3.41 -1.41
C ALA A 10 -11.36 -2.45 -0.30
N ASP A 11 -10.55 -2.28 0.74
CA ASP A 11 -10.90 -1.46 1.93
C ASP A 11 -10.22 -0.09 1.91
N GLY A 12 -9.14 0.08 1.15
CA GLY A 12 -8.34 1.30 1.13
C GLY A 12 -7.51 1.51 2.41
N PRO A 13 -6.92 2.71 2.57
CA PRO A 13 -6.16 3.05 3.77
C PRO A 13 -7.09 3.29 4.98
N MET A 14 -6.84 2.54 6.05
CA MET A 14 -7.58 2.65 7.30
C MET A 14 -6.91 3.64 8.27
N PRO A 15 -7.58 4.11 9.35
CA PRO A 15 -6.95 4.98 10.33
C PRO A 15 -5.64 4.44 10.93
N GLN A 16 -5.52 3.12 11.06
CA GLN A 16 -4.31 2.45 11.54
C GLN A 16 -3.14 2.52 10.53
N THR A 17 -3.42 2.65 9.22
CA THR A 17 -2.39 2.82 8.19
C THR A 17 -1.56 4.07 8.45
N ARG A 18 -2.18 5.16 8.93
CA ARG A 18 -1.47 6.37 9.34
C ARG A 18 -0.49 6.12 10.48
N GLU A 19 -0.92 5.38 11.50
CA GLU A 19 -0.04 5.01 12.63
C GLU A 19 1.14 4.14 12.17
N HIS A 20 0.91 3.20 11.25
CA HIS A 20 2.01 2.37 10.70
C HIS A 20 3.05 3.20 9.95
N ILE A 21 2.62 4.17 9.13
CA ILE A 21 3.53 5.07 8.41
C ILE A 21 4.28 5.98 9.39
N LEU A 22 3.56 6.56 10.37
CA LEU A 22 4.13 7.42 11.40
C LEU A 22 5.20 6.68 12.22
N LEU A 23 4.91 5.46 12.68
CA LEU A 23 5.87 4.64 13.41
C LEU A 23 7.09 4.31 12.55
N SER A 24 6.89 3.96 11.27
CA SER A 24 7.98 3.69 10.34
C SER A 24 8.90 4.91 10.17
N ARG A 25 8.32 6.11 10.14
CA ARG A 25 9.09 7.36 10.12
C ARG A 25 9.87 7.58 11.42
N GLN A 26 9.23 7.39 12.57
CA GLN A 26 9.84 7.60 13.89
C GLN A 26 11.01 6.66 14.18
N VAL A 27 10.94 5.41 13.72
CA VAL A 27 12.03 4.43 13.87
C VAL A 27 13.09 4.56 12.77
N GLY A 28 12.94 5.50 11.83
CA GLY A 28 13.94 5.81 10.82
C GLY A 28 14.01 4.81 9.66
N VAL A 29 12.88 4.20 9.26
CA VAL A 29 12.84 3.34 8.07
C VAL A 29 13.20 4.18 6.83
N PRO A 30 14.22 3.79 6.05
CA PRO A 30 14.70 4.63 4.95
C PRO A 30 13.83 4.50 3.69
N PHE A 31 13.18 3.36 3.47
CA PHE A 31 12.35 3.08 2.30
C PHE A 31 11.13 2.23 2.67
N ILE A 32 9.99 2.56 2.07
CA ILE A 32 8.76 1.78 2.15
C ILE A 32 8.40 1.30 0.74
N VAL A 33 7.92 0.06 0.65
CA VAL A 33 7.25 -0.49 -0.54
C VAL A 33 5.80 -0.78 -0.16
N VAL A 34 4.85 -0.54 -1.04
CA VAL A 34 3.43 -0.81 -0.79
C VAL A 34 2.99 -2.04 -1.58
N PHE A 35 2.21 -2.91 -0.93
CA PHE A 35 1.48 -3.98 -1.59
C PHE A 35 -0.02 -3.79 -1.40
N LEU A 36 -0.74 -3.48 -2.48
CA LEU A 36 -2.20 -3.44 -2.53
C LEU A 36 -2.72 -4.87 -2.73
N ASN A 37 -3.12 -5.50 -1.63
CA ASN A 37 -3.56 -6.88 -1.56
C ASN A 37 -5.07 -7.02 -1.83
N LYS A 38 -5.52 -8.24 -2.14
CA LYS A 38 -6.92 -8.57 -2.48
C LYS A 38 -7.42 -7.84 -3.73
N ALA A 39 -6.53 -7.54 -4.67
CA ALA A 39 -6.92 -6.91 -5.94
C ALA A 39 -7.90 -7.78 -6.76
N ASP A 40 -7.92 -9.09 -6.52
CA ASP A 40 -8.89 -10.04 -7.10
C ASP A 40 -10.34 -9.80 -6.66
N MET A 41 -10.55 -9.04 -5.58
CA MET A 41 -11.88 -8.68 -5.08
C MET A 41 -12.37 -7.33 -5.60
N VAL A 42 -11.56 -6.63 -6.43
CA VAL A 42 -11.85 -5.30 -6.95
C VAL A 42 -11.94 -5.38 -8.47
N ASP A 43 -13.15 -5.29 -8.99
CA ASP A 43 -13.41 -5.43 -10.44
C ASP A 43 -13.24 -4.10 -11.21
N ASP A 44 -13.20 -2.96 -10.50
CA ASP A 44 -13.13 -1.62 -11.09
C ASP A 44 -11.70 -1.05 -11.02
N PRO A 45 -11.01 -0.87 -12.17
CA PRO A 45 -9.69 -0.26 -12.21
C PRO A 45 -9.64 1.18 -11.65
N GLU A 46 -10.72 1.96 -11.80
CA GLU A 46 -10.75 3.34 -11.30
C GLU A 46 -10.70 3.36 -9.76
N LEU A 47 -11.29 2.36 -9.10
CA LEU A 47 -11.23 2.22 -7.65
C LEU A 47 -9.82 1.88 -7.17
N LEU A 48 -9.09 1.03 -7.91
CA LEU A 48 -7.70 0.71 -7.60
C LEU A 48 -6.79 1.93 -7.71
N GLU A 49 -6.95 2.72 -8.77
CA GLU A 49 -6.23 3.98 -8.96
C GLU A 49 -6.52 4.97 -7.83
N LEU A 50 -7.79 5.08 -7.41
CA LEU A 50 -8.17 5.94 -6.29
C LEU A 50 -7.49 5.52 -4.98
N VAL A 51 -7.52 4.22 -4.65
CA VAL A 51 -6.86 3.69 -3.44
C VAL A 51 -5.35 3.90 -3.51
N GLU A 52 -4.74 3.72 -4.67
CA GLU A 52 -3.33 3.99 -4.87
C GLU A 52 -3.00 5.47 -4.59
N MET A 53 -3.77 6.40 -5.15
CA MET A 53 -3.61 7.83 -4.91
C MET A 53 -3.72 8.19 -3.43
N GLU A 54 -4.72 7.66 -2.72
CA GLU A 54 -4.88 7.91 -1.28
C GLU A 54 -3.67 7.42 -0.47
N VAL A 55 -3.09 6.26 -0.82
CA VAL A 55 -1.89 5.75 -0.16
C VAL A 55 -0.68 6.63 -0.46
N ARG A 56 -0.51 7.11 -1.71
CA ARG A 56 0.57 8.04 -2.08
C ARG A 56 0.47 9.34 -1.29
N ASP A 57 -0.72 9.91 -1.19
CA ASP A 57 -0.96 11.12 -0.41
C ASP A 57 -0.64 10.93 1.06
N LEU A 58 -1.00 9.78 1.65
CA LEU A 58 -0.65 9.45 3.03
C LEU A 58 0.85 9.29 3.24
N LEU A 59 1.57 8.65 2.32
CA LEU A 59 3.03 8.55 2.40
C LEU A 59 3.69 9.94 2.35
N SER A 60 3.25 10.79 1.42
CA SER A 60 3.73 12.16 1.27
C SER A 60 3.45 13.03 2.51
N GLN A 61 2.30 12.83 3.19
CA GLN A 61 1.97 13.53 4.44
C GLN A 61 2.95 13.24 5.59
N TYR A 62 3.64 12.10 5.57
CA TYR A 62 4.57 11.69 6.63
C TYR A 62 6.03 11.65 6.13
N ASP A 63 6.37 12.49 5.15
CA ASP A 63 7.71 12.66 4.59
C ASP A 63 8.32 11.41 3.94
N PHE A 64 7.50 10.49 3.44
CA PHE A 64 7.94 9.45 2.51
C PHE A 64 7.75 9.91 1.07
N PRO A 65 8.55 9.40 0.11
CA PRO A 65 8.44 9.80 -1.29
C PRO A 65 7.23 9.11 -1.94
N GLY A 66 6.02 9.63 -1.72
CA GLY A 66 4.77 9.01 -2.16
C GLY A 66 4.71 8.75 -3.67
N ASP A 67 5.18 9.69 -4.49
CA ASP A 67 5.17 9.57 -5.97
C ASP A 67 6.18 8.53 -6.49
N ASP A 68 7.35 8.43 -5.85
CA ASP A 68 8.41 7.50 -6.27
C ASP A 68 8.33 6.13 -5.58
N THR A 69 7.45 6.00 -4.58
CA THR A 69 7.30 4.74 -3.83
C THR A 69 6.73 3.65 -4.75
N PRO A 70 7.37 2.47 -4.82
CA PRO A 70 6.82 1.34 -5.56
C PRO A 70 5.53 0.84 -4.90
N ILE A 71 4.46 0.79 -5.69
CA ILE A 71 3.18 0.23 -5.30
C ILE A 71 2.88 -0.97 -6.21
N ILE A 72 2.74 -2.15 -5.61
CA ILE A 72 2.47 -3.39 -6.31
C ILE A 72 1.04 -3.81 -6.01
N THR A 73 0.22 -3.93 -7.04
CA THR A 73 -1.16 -4.38 -6.94
C THR A 73 -1.24 -5.87 -7.24
N GLY A 74 -1.90 -6.64 -6.38
CA GLY A 74 -2.05 -8.07 -6.59
C GLY A 74 -2.89 -8.78 -5.54
N SER A 75 -2.85 -10.10 -5.59
CA SER A 75 -3.53 -10.95 -4.62
C SER A 75 -2.58 -12.01 -4.09
N ALA A 76 -2.28 -11.91 -2.80
CA ALA A 76 -1.49 -12.94 -2.11
C ALA A 76 -2.22 -14.29 -2.07
N LEU A 77 -3.57 -14.28 -2.08
CA LEU A 77 -4.37 -15.49 -2.13
C LEU A 77 -4.21 -16.20 -3.47
N LYS A 78 -4.38 -15.47 -4.59
CA LYS A 78 -4.22 -16.04 -5.94
C LYS A 78 -2.80 -16.52 -6.21
N ALA A 79 -1.80 -15.77 -5.74
CA ALA A 79 -0.41 -16.19 -5.81
C ALA A 79 -0.14 -17.50 -5.06
N LEU A 80 -0.80 -17.72 -3.90
CA LEU A 80 -0.70 -18.97 -3.15
C LEU A 80 -1.45 -20.13 -3.85
N GLU A 81 -2.56 -19.84 -4.51
CA GLU A 81 -3.33 -20.80 -5.31
C GLU A 81 -2.62 -21.23 -6.61
N GLY A 82 -1.50 -20.58 -6.96
CA GLY A 82 -0.71 -20.88 -8.15
C GLY A 82 -1.22 -20.23 -9.42
N ASP A 83 -2.10 -19.24 -9.30
CA ASP A 83 -2.55 -18.40 -10.40
C ASP A 83 -1.44 -17.36 -10.67
N THR A 84 -0.60 -17.64 -11.68
CA THR A 84 0.52 -16.79 -12.11
C THR A 84 0.23 -16.07 -13.41
#